data_AF-A0A3S1AC56-F1
#
_entry.id   AF-A0A3S1AC56-F1
#
_cell.length_a   1.000
_cell.length_b   1.000
_cell.length_c   1.000
_cell.angle_alpha   90.00
_cell.angle_beta   90.00
_cell.angle_gamma   90.00
#
_symmetry.space_group_name_H-M   'P 1'
#
loop_
_entity.id
_entity.type
_entity.pdbx_description
1 polymer ?
#
loop_
_entity_poly.entity_id
_entity_poly.type
_entity_poly.pdbx_seq_one_letter_code
_entity_poly.pdbx_strand_id
1 'polypeptide(L)'
;MELVQILGVFLASALGTGAFLNFSAQKVIETGLQKVLHKEKLLTEADLEFRKRQIEEFYGPIYASLKLCSEIYPLWIQGALKEVNPDIIALFKSHNDEITTILKTKAHLMDGGEFPPEFIKFMTSATIWGMYCTRPDQPYIPEHIADIEQVKWPKEFESHIFTKTEELKKTLDILLVKYRAK
;
A
#
# COMPACT_ATOMS: atom_id res chain seq x y z
N MET A 1 25.66 69.19 38.52
CA MET A 1 25.83 67.79 38.95
C MET A 1 24.43 67.21 39.01
N GLU A 2 24.01 66.50 37.94
CA GLU A 2 22.74 65.72 37.76
C GLU A 2 22.36 65.65 36.25
N LEU A 3 23.36 65.50 35.36
CA LEU A 3 23.13 65.26 33.92
C LEU A 3 23.96 64.08 33.38
N VAL A 4 24.73 63.43 34.27
CA VAL A 4 25.55 62.25 33.98
C VAL A 4 24.88 60.96 34.46
N GLN A 5 23.85 61.03 35.31
CA GLN A 5 23.13 59.86 35.81
C GLN A 5 21.94 59.41 34.94
N ILE A 6 21.46 60.25 34.02
CA ILE A 6 20.35 59.87 33.12
C ILE A 6 20.85 59.26 31.79
N LEU A 7 22.09 59.55 31.37
CA LEU A 7 22.68 58.87 30.20
C LEU A 7 23.24 57.47 30.50
N GLY A 8 23.48 57.12 31.77
CA GLY A 8 23.98 55.81 32.18
C GLY A 8 22.92 54.69 32.20
N VAL A 9 21.63 55.03 32.24
CA VAL A 9 20.54 54.05 32.32
C VAL A 9 19.98 53.67 30.95
N PHE A 10 20.22 54.48 29.91
CA PHE A 10 19.77 54.18 28.54
C PHE A 10 20.77 53.39 27.69
N LEU A 11 22.03 53.25 28.11
CA LEU A 11 23.03 52.43 27.41
C LEU A 11 23.10 50.98 27.92
N ALA A 12 22.61 50.69 29.12
CA ALA A 12 22.50 49.32 29.64
C ALA A 12 21.22 48.59 29.18
N SER A 13 20.16 49.33 28.82
CA SER A 13 18.90 48.77 28.35
C SER A 13 18.92 48.37 26.86
N ALA A 14 19.78 48.99 26.04
CA ALA A 14 19.91 48.68 24.61
C ALA A 14 20.77 47.43 24.32
N LEU A 15 21.78 47.14 25.14
CA LEU A 15 22.63 45.96 24.99
C LEU A 15 21.98 44.69 25.58
N GLY A 16 21.21 44.83 26.67
CA GLY A 16 20.46 43.74 27.30
C GLY A 16 19.24 43.29 26.49
N THR A 17 18.49 44.23 25.90
CA THR A 17 17.34 43.87 25.04
C THR A 17 17.77 43.23 23.73
N GLY A 18 18.86 43.68 23.10
CA GLY A 18 19.39 43.04 21.88
C GLY A 18 19.87 41.60 22.12
N ALA A 19 20.62 41.36 23.20
CA ALA A 19 21.08 40.01 23.56
C ALA A 19 19.93 39.10 24.01
N PHE A 20 18.96 39.62 24.77
CA PHE A 20 17.78 38.86 25.19
C PHE A 20 16.83 38.55 24.03
N LEU A 21 16.65 39.49 23.08
CA LEU A 21 15.88 39.26 21.85
C LEU A 21 16.58 38.24 20.95
N ASN A 22 17.90 38.31 20.80
CA ASN A 22 18.67 37.32 20.04
C ASN A 22 18.61 35.92 20.69
N PHE A 23 18.77 35.83 22.01
CA PHE A 23 18.65 34.57 22.74
C PHE A 23 17.24 33.98 22.66
N SER A 24 16.21 34.83 22.80
CA SER A 24 14.81 34.41 22.70
C SER A 24 14.45 33.98 21.27
N ALA A 25 14.92 34.71 20.26
CA ALA A 25 14.74 34.35 18.85
C ALA A 25 15.44 33.03 18.52
N GLN A 26 16.69 32.85 18.99
CA GLN A 26 17.46 31.61 18.78
C GLN A 26 16.76 30.41 19.42
N LYS A 27 16.27 30.54 20.66
CA LYS A 27 15.55 29.46 21.36
C LYS A 27 14.20 29.14 20.72
N VAL A 28 13.49 30.14 20.19
CA VAL A 28 12.24 29.93 19.43
C VAL A 28 12.52 29.21 18.10
N ILE A 29 13.59 29.58 17.40
CA ILE A 29 14.02 28.91 16.16
C ILE A 29 14.41 27.46 16.46
N GLU A 30 15.23 27.20 17.49
CA GLU A 30 15.62 25.84 17.89
C GLU A 30 14.42 24.98 18.26
N THR A 31 13.50 25.51 19.06
CA THR A 31 12.28 24.79 19.45
C THR A 31 11.37 24.52 18.24
N GLY A 32 11.27 25.48 17.33
CA GLY A 32 10.53 25.33 16.07
C GLY A 32 11.14 24.24 15.19
N LEU A 33 12.47 24.26 15.02
CA LEU A 33 13.20 23.26 14.25
C LEU A 33 13.05 21.86 14.85
N GLN A 34 13.16 21.71 16.17
CA GLN A 34 12.97 20.43 16.85
C GLN A 34 11.55 19.89 16.64
N LYS A 35 10.52 20.74 16.71
CA LYS A 35 9.13 20.32 16.44
C LYS A 35 8.93 19.90 14.99
N VAL A 36 9.53 20.62 14.04
CA VAL A 36 9.46 20.27 12.61
C VAL A 36 10.17 18.93 12.35
N LEU A 37 11.38 18.75 12.86
CA LEU A 37 12.14 17.49 12.73
C LEU A 37 11.42 16.31 13.37
N HIS A 38 10.83 16.50 14.55
CA HIS A 38 10.06 15.45 15.22
C HIS A 38 8.81 15.07 14.42
N LYS A 39 8.07 16.07 13.90
CA LYS A 39 6.91 15.84 13.04
C LYS A 39 7.28 15.11 11.74
N GLU A 40 8.39 15.51 11.10
CA GLU A 40 8.91 14.84 9.91
C GLU A 40 9.24 13.36 10.19
N LYS A 41 9.88 13.08 11.33
CA LYS A 41 10.20 11.72 11.76
C LYS A 41 8.93 10.88 11.94
N LEU A 42 7.95 11.37 12.68
CA LEU A 42 6.68 10.68 12.90
C LEU A 42 5.92 10.39 11.59
N LEU A 43 5.89 11.36 10.66
CA LEU A 43 5.25 11.18 9.36
C LEU A 43 5.97 10.14 8.51
N THR A 44 7.31 10.11 8.57
CA THR A 44 8.12 9.11 7.85
C THR A 44 7.92 7.71 8.41
N GLU A 45 7.88 7.57 9.74
CA GLU A 45 7.59 6.29 10.40
C GLU A 45 6.17 5.79 10.08
N ALA A 46 5.18 6.67 10.11
CA ALA A 46 3.81 6.32 9.77
C ALA A 46 3.66 5.88 8.30
N ASP A 47 4.32 6.55 7.36
CA ASP A 47 4.32 6.15 5.94
C ASP A 47 5.03 4.80 5.78
N LEU A 48 6.20 4.61 6.41
CA LEU A 48 6.92 3.33 6.39
C LEU A 48 6.03 2.16 6.87
N GLU A 49 5.38 2.32 8.02
CA GLU A 49 4.49 1.29 8.58
C GLU A 49 3.28 1.07 7.69
N PHE A 50 2.70 2.12 7.11
CA PHE A 50 1.61 1.98 6.15
C PHE A 50 2.05 1.15 4.93
N ARG A 51 3.21 1.46 4.31
CA ARG A 51 3.72 0.73 3.15
C ARG A 51 4.03 -0.73 3.46
N LYS A 52 4.56 -1.04 4.65
CA LYS A 52 4.73 -2.43 5.10
C LYS A 52 3.39 -3.16 5.12
N ARG A 53 2.37 -2.56 5.73
CA ARG A 53 1.01 -3.14 5.79
C ARG A 53 0.39 -3.31 4.41
N GLN A 54 0.62 -2.38 3.48
CA GLN A 54 0.16 -2.55 2.09
C GLN A 54 0.75 -3.81 1.45
N ILE A 55 2.03 -4.10 1.67
CA ILE A 55 2.68 -5.31 1.15
C ILE A 55 2.20 -6.55 1.92
N GLU A 56 2.27 -6.52 3.25
CA GLU A 56 2.02 -7.69 4.10
C GLU A 56 0.56 -8.13 4.12
N GLU A 57 -0.38 -7.19 4.10
CA GLU A 57 -1.81 -7.47 4.30
C GLU A 57 -2.65 -7.35 3.03
N PHE A 58 -2.16 -6.68 1.97
CA PHE A 58 -2.95 -6.41 0.76
C PHE A 58 -2.28 -6.96 -0.50
N TYR A 59 -1.25 -6.29 -1.01
CA TYR A 59 -0.66 -6.61 -2.31
C TYR A 59 0.12 -7.93 -2.30
N GLY A 60 0.84 -8.24 -1.22
CA GLY A 60 1.68 -9.44 -1.11
C GLY A 60 0.90 -10.75 -1.14
N PRO A 61 -0.14 -10.94 -0.31
CA PRO A 61 -0.94 -12.17 -0.35
C PRO A 61 -1.67 -12.37 -1.69
N ILE A 62 -2.20 -11.29 -2.29
CA ILE A 62 -2.80 -11.35 -3.63
C ILE A 62 -1.75 -11.73 -4.67
N TYR A 63 -0.59 -11.09 -4.65
CA TYR A 63 0.54 -11.39 -5.54
C TYR A 63 0.96 -12.86 -5.46
N ALA A 64 1.11 -13.39 -4.24
CA ALA A 64 1.50 -14.78 -4.02
C ALA A 64 0.47 -15.76 -4.59
N SER A 65 -0.82 -15.51 -4.34
CA SER A 65 -1.92 -16.32 -4.86
C SER A 65 -1.96 -16.32 -6.39
N LEU A 66 -1.86 -15.13 -7.00
CA LEU A 66 -1.86 -14.97 -8.45
C LEU A 66 -0.66 -15.67 -9.10
N LYS A 67 0.53 -15.52 -8.51
CA LYS A 67 1.75 -16.15 -9.01
C LYS A 67 1.65 -17.66 -9.00
N LEU A 68 1.18 -18.25 -7.90
CA LEU A 68 0.95 -19.69 -7.80
C LEU A 68 -0.05 -20.16 -8.87
N CYS A 69 -1.17 -19.44 -9.03
CA CYS A 69 -2.17 -19.77 -10.03
C CYS A 69 -1.62 -19.69 -11.47
N SER A 70 -0.78 -18.70 -11.76
CA SER A 70 -0.14 -18.52 -13.07
C SER A 70 0.80 -19.66 -13.45
N GLU A 71 1.41 -20.31 -12.47
CA GLU A 71 2.30 -21.46 -12.68
C GLU A 71 1.51 -22.76 -12.88
N ILE A 72 0.39 -22.92 -12.17
CA ILE A 72 -0.45 -24.13 -12.24
C ILE A 72 -1.35 -24.12 -13.48
N TYR A 73 -1.89 -22.96 -13.87
CA TYR A 73 -2.90 -22.84 -14.93
C TYR A 73 -2.46 -23.44 -16.28
N PRO A 74 -1.22 -23.21 -16.78
CA PRO A 74 -0.75 -23.84 -18.02
C PRO A 74 -0.72 -25.37 -17.94
N LEU A 75 -0.34 -25.94 -16.80
CA LEU A 75 -0.30 -27.39 -16.60
C LEU A 75 -1.72 -27.97 -16.60
N TRP A 76 -2.66 -27.25 -15.98
CA TRP A 76 -4.06 -27.63 -15.94
C TRP A 76 -4.70 -27.62 -17.33
N ILE A 77 -4.53 -26.54 -18.10
CA ILE A 77 -5.16 -26.41 -19.43
C ILE A 77 -4.56 -27.38 -20.46
N GLN A 78 -3.30 -27.80 -20.28
CA GLN A 78 -2.66 -28.86 -21.08
C GLN A 78 -3.16 -30.26 -20.73
N GLY A 79 -3.96 -30.39 -19.67
CA GLY A 79 -4.49 -31.66 -19.20
C GLY A 79 -3.46 -32.53 -18.46
N ALA A 80 -2.34 -31.95 -18.00
CA ALA A 80 -1.33 -32.66 -17.24
C ALA A 80 -1.79 -33.02 -15.80
N LEU A 81 -2.86 -32.36 -15.32
CA LEU A 81 -3.38 -32.47 -13.95
C LEU A 81 -4.79 -33.10 -13.88
N LYS A 82 -5.17 -33.92 -14.88
CA LYS A 82 -6.53 -34.49 -14.99
C LYS A 82 -6.96 -35.30 -13.77
N GLU A 83 -6.04 -36.07 -13.17
CA GLU A 83 -6.32 -36.95 -12.03
C GLU A 83 -6.71 -36.18 -10.77
N VAL A 84 -6.23 -34.94 -10.65
CA VAL A 84 -6.47 -34.04 -9.49
C VAL A 84 -7.33 -32.83 -9.87
N ASN A 85 -8.08 -32.91 -10.98
CA ASN A 85 -8.86 -31.79 -11.50
C ASN A 85 -9.83 -31.17 -10.46
N PRO A 86 -10.57 -31.95 -9.64
CA PRO A 86 -11.42 -31.38 -8.59
C PRO A 86 -10.63 -30.56 -7.57
N ASP A 87 -9.43 -31.02 -7.20
CA ASP A 87 -8.56 -30.34 -6.22
C ASP A 87 -7.99 -29.04 -6.80
N ILE A 88 -7.64 -29.02 -8.09
CA ILE A 88 -7.19 -27.81 -8.79
C ILE A 88 -8.32 -26.77 -8.87
N ILE A 89 -9.56 -27.20 -9.16
CA ILE A 89 -10.72 -26.31 -9.15
C ILE A 89 -10.96 -25.75 -7.75
N ALA A 90 -10.91 -26.61 -6.72
CA ALA A 90 -11.06 -26.18 -5.33
C ALA A 90 -9.96 -25.19 -4.91
N LEU A 91 -8.72 -25.41 -5.35
CA LEU A 91 -7.58 -24.52 -5.11
C LEU A 91 -7.81 -23.14 -5.74
N PHE A 92 -8.14 -23.07 -7.02
CA PHE A 92 -8.42 -21.79 -7.69
C PHE A 92 -9.61 -21.05 -7.08
N LYS A 93 -10.65 -21.78 -6.69
CA LYS A 93 -11.77 -21.19 -5.95
C LYS A 93 -11.29 -20.58 -4.64
N SER A 94 -10.52 -21.33 -3.85
CA SER A 94 -10.01 -20.88 -2.55
C SER A 94 -9.19 -19.60 -2.71
N HIS A 95 -8.29 -19.54 -3.69
CA HIS A 95 -7.51 -18.32 -3.95
C HIS A 95 -8.38 -17.14 -4.40
N ASN A 96 -9.36 -17.37 -5.27
CA ASN A 96 -10.28 -16.33 -5.70
C ASN A 96 -11.11 -15.76 -4.53
N ASP A 97 -11.57 -16.62 -3.63
CA ASP A 97 -12.29 -16.24 -2.42
C ASP A 97 -11.40 -15.46 -1.44
N GLU A 98 -10.14 -15.87 -1.28
CA GLU A 98 -9.16 -15.18 -0.45
C GLU A 98 -8.84 -13.78 -1.00
N ILE A 99 -8.54 -13.67 -2.30
CA ILE A 99 -8.31 -12.37 -2.95
C ILE A 99 -9.53 -11.48 -2.78
N THR A 100 -10.73 -12.00 -3.05
CA THR A 100 -11.99 -11.25 -2.88
C THR A 100 -12.17 -10.78 -1.43
N THR A 101 -11.79 -11.59 -0.45
CA THR A 101 -11.85 -11.23 0.97
C THR A 101 -10.88 -10.10 1.30
N ILE A 102 -9.65 -10.16 0.79
CA ILE A 102 -8.66 -9.08 0.96
C ILE A 102 -9.18 -7.79 0.34
N LEU A 103 -9.67 -7.84 -0.91
CA LEU A 103 -10.21 -6.67 -1.60
C LEU A 103 -11.35 -6.00 -0.81
N LYS A 104 -12.22 -6.78 -0.18
CA LYS A 104 -13.35 -6.26 0.61
C LYS A 104 -12.94 -5.72 1.98
N THR A 105 -12.03 -6.40 2.68
CA THR A 105 -11.73 -6.10 4.10
C THR A 105 -10.53 -5.17 4.27
N LYS A 106 -9.65 -5.11 3.27
CA LYS A 106 -8.38 -4.37 3.32
C LYS A 106 -8.28 -3.27 2.26
N ALA A 107 -9.39 -2.86 1.64
CA ALA A 107 -9.43 -1.77 0.65
C ALA A 107 -8.80 -0.45 1.13
N HIS A 108 -8.79 -0.18 2.45
CA HIS A 108 -8.12 0.98 3.04
C HIS A 108 -6.59 0.95 2.91
N LEU A 109 -5.99 -0.18 2.55
CA LEU A 109 -4.57 -0.35 2.27
C LEU A 109 -4.26 -0.28 0.76
N MET A 110 -5.25 -0.08 -0.09
CA MET A 110 -5.05 0.07 -1.53
C MET A 110 -4.33 1.40 -1.83
N ASP A 111 -3.47 1.38 -2.83
CA ASP A 111 -2.79 2.60 -3.31
C ASP A 111 -3.75 3.42 -4.17
N GLY A 112 -3.89 4.71 -3.86
CA GLY A 112 -4.89 5.58 -4.48
C GLY A 112 -6.28 5.44 -3.82
N GLY A 113 -6.93 6.57 -3.54
CA GLY A 113 -8.19 6.60 -2.80
C GLY A 113 -9.43 6.09 -3.56
N GLU A 114 -9.26 5.53 -4.75
CA GLU A 114 -10.35 5.04 -5.61
C GLU A 114 -10.14 3.58 -5.97
N PHE A 115 -11.25 2.84 -6.12
CA PHE A 115 -11.22 1.42 -6.43
C PHE A 115 -11.01 1.19 -7.94
N PRO A 116 -9.90 0.58 -8.37
CA PRO A 116 -9.60 0.46 -9.79
C PRO A 116 -10.62 -0.43 -10.54
N PRO A 117 -11.01 -0.08 -11.78
CA PRO A 117 -12.02 -0.84 -12.53
C PRO A 117 -11.68 -2.33 -12.72
N GLU A 118 -10.41 -2.67 -12.89
CA GLU A 118 -9.91 -4.03 -13.07
C GLU A 118 -10.13 -4.91 -11.84
N PHE A 119 -10.24 -4.33 -10.64
CA PHE A 119 -10.58 -5.06 -9.41
C PHE A 119 -12.05 -5.49 -9.42
N ILE A 120 -12.94 -4.63 -9.94
CA ILE A 120 -14.37 -4.96 -10.10
C ILE A 120 -14.52 -6.07 -11.14
N LYS A 121 -13.78 -5.98 -12.25
CA LYS A 121 -13.73 -7.03 -13.27
C LYS A 121 -13.27 -8.36 -12.67
N PHE A 122 -12.22 -8.35 -11.84
CA PHE A 122 -11.75 -9.55 -11.15
C PHE A 122 -12.82 -10.17 -10.27
N MET A 123 -13.44 -9.39 -9.38
CA MET A 123 -14.49 -9.92 -8.50
C MET A 123 -15.67 -10.50 -9.29
N THR A 124 -16.02 -9.88 -10.41
CA THR A 124 -17.09 -10.36 -11.31
C THR A 124 -16.71 -11.69 -11.95
N SER A 125 -15.53 -11.76 -12.59
CA SER A 125 -15.02 -12.98 -13.22
C SER A 125 -14.87 -14.13 -12.22
N ALA A 126 -14.26 -13.87 -11.06
CA ALA A 126 -14.09 -14.83 -9.97
C ALA A 126 -15.43 -15.37 -9.44
N THR A 127 -16.44 -14.50 -9.29
CA THR A 127 -17.78 -14.89 -8.85
C THR A 127 -18.44 -15.80 -9.89
N ILE A 128 -18.43 -15.43 -11.16
CA ILE A 128 -19.05 -16.22 -12.23
C ILE A 128 -18.33 -17.57 -12.35
N TRP A 129 -16.99 -17.56 -12.38
CA TRP A 129 -16.20 -18.78 -12.42
C TRP A 129 -16.54 -19.70 -11.25
N GLY A 130 -16.60 -19.15 -10.03
CA GLY A 130 -17.00 -19.89 -8.83
C GLY A 130 -18.39 -20.53 -8.93
N MET A 131 -19.39 -19.82 -9.49
CA MET A 131 -20.76 -20.35 -9.65
C MET A 131 -20.86 -21.54 -10.63
N TYR A 132 -19.99 -21.59 -11.63
CA TYR A 132 -20.01 -22.66 -12.64
C TYR A 132 -19.10 -23.81 -12.26
N CYS A 133 -17.88 -23.53 -11.80
CA CYS A 133 -16.90 -24.59 -11.52
C CYS A 133 -17.17 -25.37 -10.24
N THR A 134 -18.06 -24.90 -9.35
CA THR A 134 -18.49 -25.68 -8.17
C THR A 134 -19.62 -26.68 -8.43
N ARG A 135 -20.15 -26.73 -9.65
CA ARG A 135 -21.28 -27.61 -9.98
C ARG A 135 -20.82 -29.06 -10.04
N PRO A 136 -21.45 -30.01 -9.31
CA PRO A 136 -21.03 -31.40 -9.29
C PRO A 136 -21.15 -32.11 -10.65
N ASP A 137 -22.14 -31.72 -11.43
CA ASP A 137 -22.52 -32.30 -12.72
C ASP A 137 -21.77 -31.66 -13.90
N GLN A 138 -21.46 -30.37 -13.80
CA GLN A 138 -20.90 -29.60 -14.90
C GLN A 138 -19.88 -28.54 -14.42
N PRO A 139 -18.66 -28.94 -13.98
CA PRO A 139 -17.67 -28.05 -13.38
C PRO A 139 -16.90 -27.21 -14.43
N TYR A 140 -17.61 -26.65 -15.40
CA TYR A 140 -17.05 -25.82 -16.46
C TYR A 140 -18.00 -24.69 -16.84
N ILE A 141 -17.44 -23.62 -17.40
CA ILE A 141 -18.21 -22.49 -17.92
C ILE A 141 -18.75 -22.87 -19.30
N PRO A 142 -20.08 -22.80 -19.55
CA PRO A 142 -20.65 -23.03 -20.87
C PRO A 142 -20.08 -22.06 -21.91
N GLU A 143 -19.93 -22.51 -23.16
CA GLU A 143 -19.30 -21.74 -24.24
C GLU A 143 -19.94 -20.35 -24.44
N HIS A 144 -21.27 -20.28 -24.48
CA HIS A 144 -22.01 -19.01 -24.62
C HIS A 144 -21.81 -18.02 -23.44
N ILE A 145 -21.36 -18.51 -22.28
CA ILE A 145 -21.00 -17.68 -21.12
C ILE A 145 -19.52 -17.30 -21.17
N ALA A 146 -18.64 -18.20 -21.64
CA ALA A 146 -17.21 -17.97 -21.73
C ALA A 146 -16.85 -16.79 -22.66
N ASP A 147 -17.69 -16.51 -23.67
CA ASP A 147 -17.51 -15.39 -24.59
C ASP A 147 -17.84 -14.02 -24.00
N ILE A 148 -18.57 -13.99 -22.87
CA ILE A 148 -18.94 -12.75 -22.18
C ILE A 148 -17.69 -12.11 -21.59
N GLU A 149 -17.45 -10.83 -21.91
CA GLU A 149 -16.23 -10.12 -21.51
C GLU A 149 -16.02 -10.10 -19.98
N GLN A 150 -17.09 -9.98 -19.20
CA GLN A 150 -17.06 -9.97 -17.74
C GLN A 150 -16.65 -11.32 -17.12
N VAL A 151 -16.71 -12.40 -17.89
CA VAL A 151 -16.36 -13.76 -17.44
C VAL A 151 -14.87 -14.00 -17.62
N LYS A 152 -14.26 -13.37 -18.63
CA LYS A 152 -12.85 -13.54 -18.95
C LYS A 152 -11.96 -13.09 -17.79
N TRP A 153 -10.84 -13.79 -17.64
CA TRP A 153 -9.83 -13.43 -16.65
C TRP A 153 -9.25 -12.03 -16.95
N PRO A 154 -9.32 -11.09 -15.99
CA PRO A 154 -8.87 -9.72 -16.21
C PRO A 154 -7.35 -9.62 -16.04
N LYS A 155 -6.61 -9.72 -17.15
CA LYS A 155 -5.13 -9.62 -17.16
C LYS A 155 -4.62 -8.28 -16.62
N GLU A 156 -5.43 -7.23 -16.70
CA GLU A 156 -5.11 -5.91 -16.16
C GLU A 156 -5.05 -5.94 -14.63
N PHE A 157 -5.90 -6.73 -13.97
CA PHE A 157 -5.86 -6.91 -12.52
C PHE A 157 -4.54 -7.56 -12.07
N GLU A 158 -4.16 -8.65 -12.73
CA GLU A 158 -2.89 -9.33 -12.47
C GLU A 158 -1.71 -8.39 -12.68
N SER A 159 -1.68 -7.68 -13.81
CA SER A 159 -0.64 -6.71 -14.15
C SER A 159 -0.55 -5.57 -13.13
N HIS A 160 -1.69 -5.09 -12.63
CA HIS A 160 -1.77 -4.09 -11.57
C HIS A 160 -1.11 -4.62 -10.30
N ILE A 161 -1.54 -5.78 -9.80
CA ILE A 161 -1.03 -6.34 -8.55
C ILE A 161 0.48 -6.56 -8.63
N PHE A 162 0.98 -7.10 -9.73
CA PHE A 162 2.41 -7.36 -9.91
C PHE A 162 3.20 -6.05 -9.93
N THR A 163 2.80 -5.10 -10.77
CA THR A 163 3.47 -3.80 -10.89
C THR A 163 3.47 -3.05 -9.56
N LYS A 164 2.32 -2.95 -8.90
CA LYS A 164 2.20 -2.24 -7.60
C LYS A 164 2.98 -2.90 -6.48
N THR A 165 3.00 -4.23 -6.42
CA THR A 165 3.81 -4.95 -5.43
C THR A 165 5.29 -4.60 -5.58
N GLU A 166 5.82 -4.59 -6.80
CA GLU A 166 7.21 -4.26 -7.06
C GLU A 166 7.53 -2.77 -6.84
N GLU A 167 6.61 -1.87 -7.18
CA GLU A 167 6.72 -0.44 -6.85
C GLU A 167 6.79 -0.21 -5.33
N LEU A 168 5.92 -0.86 -4.57
CA LEU A 168 5.87 -0.74 -3.11
C LEU A 168 7.14 -1.28 -2.45
N LYS A 169 7.67 -2.42 -2.91
CA LYS A 169 8.95 -2.96 -2.42
C LYS A 169 10.10 -1.97 -2.63
N LYS A 170 10.22 -1.40 -3.84
CA LYS A 170 11.25 -0.40 -4.16
C LYS A 170 11.10 0.85 -3.28
N THR A 171 9.89 1.35 -3.12
CA THR A 171 9.62 2.50 -2.23
C THR A 171 9.98 2.18 -0.78
N LEU A 172 9.65 0.98 -0.30
CA LEU A 172 9.97 0.54 1.06
C LEU A 172 11.49 0.49 1.28
N ASP A 173 12.25 -0.06 0.34
CA ASP A 173 13.72 -0.10 0.41
C ASP A 173 14.32 1.31 0.49
N ILE A 174 13.81 2.25 -0.31
CA ILE A 174 14.23 3.66 -0.28
C ILE A 174 13.93 4.29 1.08
N LEU A 175 12.74 4.06 1.64
CA LEU A 175 12.35 4.57 2.96
C LEU A 175 13.22 3.97 4.07
N LEU A 176 13.52 2.68 4.01
CA LEU A 176 14.40 1.99 4.96
C LEU A 176 15.82 2.55 4.94
N VAL A 177 16.38 2.83 3.76
CA VAL A 177 17.70 3.47 3.63
C VAL A 177 17.69 4.86 4.25
N LYS A 178 16.68 5.68 3.95
CA LYS A 178 16.53 7.02 4.55
C LYS A 178 16.41 6.97 6.07
N TYR A 179 15.72 5.95 6.60
CA TYR A 179 15.56 5.77 8.04
C TYR A 179 16.86 5.32 8.72
N ARG A 180 17.63 4.42 8.09
CA ARG A 180 18.90 3.89 8.64
C ARG A 180 20.08 4.87 8.55
N ALA A 181 20.01 5.85 7.65
CA ALA A 181 21.06 6.86 7.46
C ALA A 181 20.99 8.04 8.46
N LYS A 182 19.97 8.07 9.34
CA LYS A 182 19.80 9.05 10.42
C LYS A 182 20.13 8.42 11.77
#